data_AF-A0A2A4WKX7-F1
#
_entry.id   AF-A0A2A4WKX7-F1
#
_cell.length_a   1.000
_cell.length_b   1.000
_cell.length_c   1.000
_cell.angle_alpha   90.00
_cell.angle_beta   90.00
_cell.angle_gamma   90.00
#
_symmetry.space_group_name_H-M   'P 1'
#
loop_
_entity.id
_entity.type
_entity.pdbx_description
1 polymer ?
#
loop_
_entity_poly.entity_id
_entity_poly.type
_entity_poly.pdbx_seq_one_letter_code
_entity_poly.pdbx_strand_id
1 'polypeptide(L)'
;MALMGNEVGAIFLQPHCHGRGVGKTLMDKAQELHGDLEVEVFKENVIGRKFYSRYGFELREEKLHEPTGQQVLRLIFTANN
;
A
#
# COMPACT_ATOMS: atom_id res chain seq x y z
N MET A 1 -2.81 -1.23 11.34
CA MET A 1 -1.70 -1.50 10.40
C MET A 1 -0.99 -2.72 10.95
N ALA A 2 -0.88 -3.79 10.16
CA ALA A 2 0.01 -4.89 10.51
C ALA A 2 1.34 -4.63 9.78
N LEU A 3 2.41 -4.51 10.54
CA LEU A 3 3.78 -4.35 10.06
C LEU A 3 4.55 -5.61 10.42
N MET A 4 5.06 -6.32 9.42
CA MET A 4 6.10 -7.34 9.59
C MET A 4 7.35 -6.80 8.90
N GLY A 5 8.26 -6.19 9.67
CA GLY A 5 9.43 -5.51 9.11
C GLY A 5 9.04 -4.24 8.34
N ASN A 6 9.47 -4.14 7.08
CA ASN A 6 9.15 -3.01 6.19
C ASN A 6 7.92 -3.27 5.29
N GLU A 7 7.29 -4.43 5.44
CA GLU A 7 6.12 -4.81 4.66
C GLU A 7 4.84 -4.37 5.37
N VAL A 8 4.10 -3.45 4.75
CA VAL A 8 2.77 -3.06 5.23
C VAL A 8 1.76 -4.04 4.62
N GLY A 9 1.50 -5.14 5.32
CA GLY A 9 0.68 -6.25 4.80
C GLY A 9 -0.76 -5.86 4.46
N ALA A 10 -1.36 -4.90 5.18
CA ALA A 10 -2.59 -4.24 4.76
C ALA A 10 -2.92 -2.98 5.57
N ILE A 11 -3.44 -1.95 4.91
CA ILE A 11 -4.15 -0.83 5.54
C ILE A 11 -5.64 -1.01 5.25
N PHE A 12 -6.37 -1.54 6.23
CA PHE A 12 -7.83 -1.55 6.19
C PHE A 12 -8.37 -0.32 6.91
N LEU A 13 -8.87 0.64 6.13
CA LEU A 13 -9.67 1.74 6.64
C LEU A 13 -11.14 1.44 6.35
N GLN A 14 -11.99 1.62 7.36
CA GLN A 14 -13.44 1.56 7.16
C GLN A 14 -13.85 2.61 6.11
N PRO A 15 -14.86 2.33 5.26
CA PRO A 15 -15.25 3.23 4.16
C PRO A 15 -15.53 4.67 4.59
N HIS A 16 -16.07 4.88 5.79
CA HIS A 16 -16.34 6.20 6.36
C HIS A 16 -15.09 7.01 6.75
N CYS A 17 -13.91 6.38 6.77
CA CYS A 17 -12.62 7.02 7.01
C CYS A 17 -11.88 7.37 5.71
N HIS A 18 -12.42 6.99 4.54
CA HIS A 18 -11.82 7.32 3.25
C HIS A 18 -11.93 8.83 3.00
N GLY A 19 -10.91 9.41 2.36
CA GLY A 19 -10.90 10.84 2.03
C GLY A 19 -10.64 11.80 3.20
N ARG A 20 -10.43 11.31 4.42
CA ARG A 20 -10.18 12.13 5.63
C ARG A 20 -8.71 12.24 6.04
N GLY A 21 -7.78 11.84 5.17
CA GLY A 21 -6.34 11.91 5.43
C GLY A 21 -5.79 10.82 6.37
N VAL A 22 -6.63 10.04 7.06
CA VAL A 22 -6.21 9.00 8.01
C VAL A 22 -5.24 7.98 7.40
N GLY A 23 -5.51 7.53 6.17
CA GLY A 23 -4.61 6.61 5.46
C GLY A 23 -3.26 7.22 5.14
N LYS A 24 -3.23 8.51 4.82
CA LYS A 24 -1.98 9.23 4.57
C LYS A 24 -1.17 9.31 5.86
N THR A 25 -1.76 9.74 6.98
CA THR A 25 -1.06 9.84 8.27
C THR A 25 -0.48 8.51 8.74
N LEU A 26 -1.20 7.40 8.54
CA LEU A 26 -0.67 6.07 8.85
C LEU A 26 0.54 5.73 7.98
N MET A 27 0.49 6.08 6.69
CA MET A 27 1.56 5.80 5.75
C MET A 27 2.77 6.70 5.97
N ASP A 28 2.55 7.99 6.25
CA ASP A 28 3.59 8.94 6.66
C ASP A 28 4.32 8.38 7.89
N LYS A 29 3.58 7.85 8.87
CA LYS A 29 4.20 7.27 10.07
C LYS A 29 5.02 6.01 9.76
N ALA A 30 4.55 5.15 8.87
CA ALA A 30 5.31 3.99 8.43
C ALA A 30 6.59 4.40 7.70
N GLN A 31 6.50 5.42 6.84
CA GLN A 31 7.65 5.98 6.13
C GLN A 31 8.68 6.55 7.11
N GLU A 32 8.25 7.33 8.10
CA GLU A 32 9.14 7.87 9.13
C GLU A 32 9.91 6.79 9.88
N LEU A 33 9.30 5.61 10.09
CA LEU A 33 9.88 4.52 10.88
C LEU A 33 10.75 3.58 10.04
N HIS A 34 10.42 3.39 8.75
CA HIS A 34 10.99 2.32 7.93
C HIS A 34 11.67 2.81 6.65
N GLY A 35 11.56 4.09 6.30
CA GLY A 35 12.09 4.68 5.07
C GLY A 35 11.30 4.22 3.85
N ASP A 36 11.94 3.44 2.99
CA ASP A 36 11.30 2.84 1.82
C ASP A 36 10.21 1.85 2.24
N LEU A 37 9.10 1.88 1.53
CA LEU A 37 7.92 1.08 1.84
C LEU A 37 7.53 0.21 0.65
N GLU A 38 6.99 -0.96 0.97
CA GLU A 38 6.47 -1.88 -0.03
C GLU A 38 5.11 -2.42 0.39
N VAL A 39 4.22 -2.54 -0.61
CA VAL A 39 2.86 -3.06 -0.42
C VAL A 39 2.45 -3.97 -1.57
N GLU A 40 1.57 -4.91 -1.26
CA GLU A 40 0.87 -5.72 -2.24
C GLU A 40 -0.60 -5.31 -2.29
N VAL A 41 -1.13 -5.13 -3.51
CA VAL A 41 -2.52 -4.76 -3.72
C VAL A 41 -3.12 -5.55 -4.87
N PHE A 42 -4.31 -6.13 -4.67
CA PHE A 42 -5.03 -6.78 -5.75
C PHE A 42 -5.25 -5.80 -6.92
N LYS A 43 -5.04 -6.26 -8.15
CA LYS A 43 -5.25 -5.47 -9.37
C LYS A 43 -6.69 -4.92 -9.47
N GLU A 44 -7.65 -5.67 -8.94
CA GLU A 44 -9.07 -5.28 -8.89
C GLU A 44 -9.37 -4.23 -7.82
N ASN A 45 -8.50 -4.02 -6.83
CA ASN A 45 -8.68 -3.02 -5.79
C ASN A 45 -8.37 -1.61 -6.31
N VAL A 46 -9.28 -1.05 -7.10
CA VAL A 46 -9.15 0.28 -7.71
C VAL A 46 -8.97 1.38 -6.66
N ILE A 47 -9.61 1.27 -5.50
CA ILE A 47 -9.54 2.26 -4.42
C ILE A 47 -8.13 2.27 -3.81
N GLY A 48 -7.62 1.10 -3.44
CA GLY A 48 -6.27 0.93 -2.90
C GLY A 48 -5.21 1.38 -3.90
N ARG A 49 -5.31 0.97 -5.17
CA ARG A 49 -4.37 1.40 -6.22
C ARG A 49 -4.35 2.92 -6.40
N LYS A 50 -5.51 3.58 -6.40
CA LYS A 50 -5.58 5.04 -6.46
C LYS A 50 -4.97 5.71 -5.23
N PHE A 51 -5.17 5.13 -4.04
CA PHE A 51 -4.57 5.64 -2.81
C PHE A 51 -3.04 5.57 -2.87
N TYR A 52 -2.47 4.39 -3.18
CA TYR A 52 -1.02 4.20 -3.25
C TYR A 52 -0.38 5.05 -4.35
N SER A 53 -0.99 5.10 -5.54
CA SER A 53 -0.51 5.95 -6.64
C SER A 53 -0.50 7.44 -6.26
N ARG A 54 -1.52 7.93 -5.53
CA ARG A 54 -1.55 9.33 -5.03
C ARG A 54 -0.52 9.60 -3.94
N TYR A 55 -0.16 8.59 -3.16
CA TYR A 55 0.87 8.70 -2.13
C TYR A 55 2.28 8.79 -2.75
N GLY A 56 2.48 8.20 -3.93
CA GLY A 56 3.77 8.19 -4.64
C GLY A 56 4.35 6.80 -4.84
N PHE A 57 3.56 5.75 -4.60
CA PHE A 57 3.97 4.38 -4.91
C PHE A 57 4.01 4.13 -6.43
N GLU A 58 5.02 3.38 -6.86
CA GLU A 58 5.23 2.96 -8.23
C GLU A 58 5.10 1.44 -8.36
N LEU A 59 4.63 0.97 -9.52
CA LEU A 59 4.50 -0.46 -9.80
C LEU A 59 5.88 -1.08 -9.96
N ARG A 60 6.17 -2.12 -9.16
CA ARG A 60 7.38 -2.92 -9.31
C ARG A 60 7.15 -4.23 -10.05
N GLU A 61 6.10 -4.95 -9.69
CA GLU A 61 5.83 -6.29 -10.21
C GLU A 61 4.33 -6.56 -10.23
N GLU A 62 3.89 -7.37 -11.20
CA GLU A 62 2.56 -7.98 -11.22
C GLU A 62 2.74 -9.49 -11.14
N LYS A 63 2.03 -10.15 -10.22
CA LYS A 63 2.09 -11.61 -10.04
C LYS A 63 0.72 -12.20 -9.74
N LEU A 64 0.57 -13.48 -10.07
CA LEU A 64 -0.61 -14.25 -9.69
C LEU A 64 -0.52 -14.61 -8.21
N HIS A 65 -1.53 -14.25 -7.43
CA HIS A 65 -1.70 -14.75 -6.08
C HIS A 65 -2.37 -16.12 -6.14
N GLU A 66 -1.55 -17.17 -6.12
CA GLU A 66 -1.98 -18.56 -6.31
C GLU A 66 -3.17 -18.99 -5.43
N PRO A 67 -3.26 -18.59 -4.14
CA PRO A 67 -4.39 -18.98 -3.29
C PRO A 67 -5.74 -18.43 -3.73
N THR A 68 -5.78 -17.26 -4.39
CA THR A 68 -7.03 -16.63 -4.83
C THR A 68 -7.22 -16.66 -6.34
N GLY A 69 -6.19 -17.00 -7.10
CA GLY A 69 -6.19 -16.92 -8.57
C GLY A 69 -6.28 -15.48 -9.11
N GLN A 70 -6.10 -14.47 -8.26
CA GLN A 70 -6.21 -13.06 -8.65
C GLN A 70 -4.82 -12.45 -8.88
N GLN A 71 -4.76 -11.47 -9.79
CA GLN A 71 -3.54 -10.69 -10.00
C GLN A 71 -3.31 -9.72 -8.83
N VAL A 72 -2.08 -9.70 -8.32
CA VAL A 72 -1.60 -8.79 -7.28
C VAL A 72 -0.47 -7.94 -7.85
N LEU A 73 -0.48 -6.67 -7.49
CA LEU A 73 0.55 -5.70 -7.84
C LEU A 73 1.41 -5.43 -6.62
N ARG A 74 2.72 -5.58 -6.77
CA ARG A 74 3.72 -5.14 -5.80
C ARG A 74 4.10 -3.71 -6.12
N LEU A 75 3.87 -2.81 -5.18
CA LEU A 75 4.15 -1.39 -5.32
C LEU A 75 5.24 -0.98 -4.33
N ILE A 76 6.16 -0.12 -4.78
CA ILE A 76 7.25 0.41 -3.95
C ILE A 76 7.12 1.92 -3.85
N PHE A 77 7.38 2.45 -2.66
CA PHE A 77 7.58 3.87 -2.43
C PHE A 77 9.02 4.09 -1.94
N THR A 78 9.74 4.96 -2.63
CA THR A 78 11.10 5.35 -2.26
C THR A 78 11.07 6.66 -1.50
N ALA A 79 11.59 6.68 -0.28
CA ALA A 79 11.72 7.90 0.49
C ALA A 79 12.86 8.75 -0.10
N ASN A 80 12.51 9.85 -0.77
CA ASN A 80 13.51 10.84 -1.16
C ASN A 80 14.05 11.52 0.11
N ASN A 81 15.35 11.34 0.34
CA ASN A 81 16.10 11.79 1.51
C ASN A 81 16.39 13.29 1.48
#